data_AF-A0A7X5V3M5-F1
#
_entry.id   AF-A0A7X5V3M5-F1
#
_cell.length_a   1.000
_cell.length_b   1.000
_cell.length_c   1.000
_cell.angle_alpha   90.00
_cell.angle_beta   90.00
_cell.angle_gamma   90.00
#
_symmetry.space_group_name_H-M   'P 1'
#
loop_
_entity.id
_entity.type
_entity.pdbx_description
1 polymer ?
#
loop_
_entity_poly.entity_id
_entity_poly.type
_entity_poly.pdbx_seq_one_letter_code
_entity_poly.pdbx_strand_id
1 'polypeptide(L)'
;MSALPRHQRVVIALSVHILRSATARSSDTRVDVVEVRLALRCLLQHCPERWPLENFWDAAAQANDIGRSQGVTAAFNGIVRQLRQAGRYDEVSPL
;
A
#
# COMPACT_ATOMS: atom_id res chain seq x y z
N MET A 1 18.89 11.42 10.80
CA MET A 1 18.16 10.16 10.52
C MET A 1 19.05 9.29 9.68
N SER A 2 19.50 8.13 10.18
CA SER A 2 20.23 7.16 9.34
C SER A 2 19.30 6.69 8.21
N ALA A 3 19.75 6.81 6.96
CA ALA A 3 18.98 6.33 5.82
C ALA A 3 18.67 4.84 6.01
N LEU A 4 17.42 4.44 5.71
CA LEU A 4 17.03 3.03 5.73
C LEU A 4 18.00 2.21 4.86
N PRO A 5 18.42 1.01 5.30
CA PRO A 5 19.19 0.09 4.47
C PRO A 5 18.57 -0.09 3.07
N ARG A 6 19.41 -0.23 2.04
CA ARG A 6 18.96 -0.37 0.64
C ARG A 6 17.88 -1.45 0.49
N HIS A 7 18.06 -2.60 1.14
CA HIS A 7 17.09 -3.70 1.05
C HIS A 7 15.70 -3.31 1.56
N GLN A 8 15.60 -2.54 2.65
CA GLN A 8 14.31 -2.09 3.19
C GLN A 8 13.63 -1.11 2.23
N ARG A 9 14.39 -0.19 1.63
CA ARG A 9 13.86 0.74 0.61
C ARG A 9 13.30 -0.01 -0.60
N VAL A 10 14.00 -1.04 -1.08
CA VAL A 10 13.52 -1.89 -2.19
C VAL A 10 12.24 -2.61 -1.81
N VAL A 11 12.17 -3.20 -0.62
CA VAL A 11 10.95 -3.89 -0.14
C VAL A 11 9.78 -2.92 -0.03
N ILE A 12 9.98 -1.71 0.48
CA ILE A 12 8.95 -0.66 0.53
C ILE A 12 8.47 -0.31 -0.88
N ALA A 13 9.40 -0.05 -1.81
CA ALA A 13 9.05 0.32 -3.18
C ALA A 13 8.24 -0.78 -3.89
N LEU A 14 8.68 -2.04 -3.78
CA LEU A 14 7.96 -3.19 -4.34
C LEU A 14 6.58 -3.36 -3.70
N SER A 15 6.47 -3.20 -2.38
CA SER A 15 5.19 -3.29 -1.68
C SER A 15 4.23 -2.20 -2.16
N VAL A 16 4.69 -0.96 -2.29
CA VAL A 16 3.87 0.15 -2.82
C VAL A 16 3.48 -0.10 -4.28
N HIS A 17 4.35 -0.68 -5.09
CA HIS A 17 4.03 -1.04 -6.47
C HIS A 17 2.91 -2.09 -6.55
N ILE A 18 3.00 -3.16 -5.74
CA ILE A 18 1.94 -4.19 -5.65
C ILE A 18 0.60 -3.55 -5.26
N LEU A 19 0.60 -2.68 -4.25
CA LEU A 19 -0.62 -2.00 -3.82
C LEU A 19 -1.18 -1.08 -4.90
N ARG A 20 -0.33 -0.35 -5.63
CA ARG A 20 -0.75 0.50 -6.76
C ARG A 20 -1.42 -0.32 -7.87
N SER A 21 -0.83 -1.45 -8.24
CA SER A 21 -1.42 -2.37 -9.22
C SER A 21 -2.74 -2.96 -8.72
N ALA A 22 -2.84 -3.28 -7.43
CA ALA A 22 -4.10 -3.72 -6.82
C ALA A 22 -5.18 -2.62 -6.86
N THR A 23 -4.83 -1.38 -6.52
CA THR A 23 -5.74 -0.23 -6.64
C THR A 23 -6.25 -0.07 -8.07
N ALA A 24 -5.39 -0.19 -9.09
CA ALA A 24 -5.81 -0.08 -10.49
C ALA A 24 -6.81 -1.16 -10.94
N ARG A 25 -6.73 -2.38 -10.38
CA ARG A 25 -7.64 -3.50 -10.70
C ARG A 25 -8.89 -3.56 -9.82
N SER A 26 -8.96 -2.70 -8.79
CA SER A 26 -9.97 -2.82 -7.74
C SER A 26 -11.39 -2.50 -8.20
N SER A 27 -11.58 -1.79 -9.33
CA SER A 27 -12.90 -1.65 -9.96
C SER A 27 -13.43 -2.97 -10.49
N ASP A 28 -12.57 -3.82 -11.04
CA ASP A 28 -12.99 -4.96 -11.85
C ASP A 28 -13.16 -6.23 -11.01
N THR A 29 -12.30 -6.39 -10.01
CA THR A 29 -12.28 -7.59 -9.19
C THR A 29 -11.81 -7.30 -7.76
N ARG A 30 -12.05 -8.28 -6.90
CA ARG A 30 -11.49 -8.33 -5.55
C ARG A 30 -9.97 -8.44 -5.61
N VAL A 31 -9.30 -7.77 -4.69
CA VAL A 31 -7.83 -7.70 -4.65
C VAL A 31 -7.28 -8.11 -3.28
N ASP A 32 -8.07 -8.83 -2.47
CA ASP A 32 -7.66 -9.45 -1.20
C ASP A 32 -6.84 -10.74 -1.40
N VAL A 33 -5.79 -10.63 -2.21
CA VAL A 33 -4.89 -11.72 -2.60
C VAL A 33 -3.61 -11.76 -1.76
N VAL A 34 -2.87 -12.88 -1.82
CA VAL A 34 -1.72 -13.13 -0.95
C VAL A 34 -0.61 -12.09 -1.15
N GLU A 35 -0.35 -11.64 -2.38
CA GLU A 35 0.64 -10.61 -2.67
C GLU A 35 0.29 -9.26 -2.02
N VAL A 36 -1.00 -8.89 -1.97
CA VAL A 36 -1.48 -7.68 -1.29
C VAL A 36 -1.30 -7.83 0.22
N ARG A 37 -1.65 -8.99 0.79
CA ARG A 37 -1.45 -9.25 2.22
C ARG A 37 0.03 -9.16 2.62
N LEU A 38 0.93 -9.71 1.79
CA LEU A 38 2.37 -9.62 2.00
C LEU A 38 2.86 -8.17 1.91
N ALA A 39 2.45 -7.42 0.89
CA ALA A 39 2.81 -6.02 0.72
C ALA A 39 2.40 -5.18 1.95
N LEU A 40 1.17 -5.32 2.43
CA LEU A 40 0.69 -4.64 3.64
C LEU A 40 1.52 -5.02 4.88
N ARG A 41 1.87 -6.32 5.03
CA ARG A 41 2.68 -6.81 6.14
C ARG A 41 4.10 -6.23 6.14
N CYS A 42 4.69 -6.05 4.96
CA CYS A 42 6.00 -5.42 4.79
C CYS A 42 5.99 -3.94 5.20
N LEU A 43 4.88 -3.23 4.92
CA LEU A 43 4.73 -1.80 5.24
C LEU A 43 4.36 -1.53 6.71
N LEU A 44 3.89 -2.54 7.46
CA LEU A 44 3.42 -2.39 8.85
C LEU A 44 4.41 -1.66 9.77
N GLN A 45 5.72 -1.93 9.65
CA GLN A 45 6.75 -1.31 10.48
C GLN A 45 7.17 0.09 9.98
N HIS A 46 6.69 0.50 8.82
CA HIS A 46 7.06 1.74 8.13
C HIS A 46 5.94 2.79 8.16
N CYS A 47 4.72 2.40 8.54
CA CYS A 47 3.59 3.30 8.75
C CYS A 47 3.39 3.55 10.25
N PRO A 48 3.36 4.80 10.74
CA PRO A 48 3.04 5.11 12.14
C PRO A 48 1.61 4.69 12.51
N GLU A 49 0.65 4.93 11.62
CA GLU A 49 -0.75 4.54 11.78
C GLU A 49 -1.06 3.25 11.00
N ARG A 50 -1.73 2.32 11.67
CA ARG A 50 -2.12 1.01 11.10
C ARG A 50 -3.42 1.07 10.29
N TRP A 51 -4.32 2.00 10.64
CA TRP A 51 -5.64 2.07 10.04
C TRP A 51 -5.65 2.12 8.51
N PRO A 52 -4.68 2.75 7.79
CA PRO A 52 -4.71 2.71 6.32
C PRO A 52 -4.38 1.34 5.75
N LEU A 53 -3.56 0.55 6.44
CA LEU A 53 -3.22 -0.82 6.02
C LEU A 53 -4.42 -1.75 6.24
N GLU A 54 -5.09 -1.61 7.38
CA GLU A 54 -6.30 -2.36 7.73
C GLU A 54 -7.45 -2.02 6.76
N ASN A 55 -7.71 -0.72 6.56
CA ASN A 55 -8.74 -0.25 5.63
C ASN A 55 -8.48 -0.68 4.18
N PHE A 56 -7.21 -0.75 3.75
CA PHE A 56 -6.89 -1.26 2.42
C PHE A 56 -7.35 -2.72 2.30
N TRP A 57 -7.00 -3.56 3.27
CA TRP A 57 -7.36 -4.98 3.27
C TRP A 57 -8.87 -5.19 3.33
N ASP A 58 -9.55 -4.46 4.21
CA ASP A 58 -11.00 -4.57 4.38
C ASP A 58 -11.75 -4.12 3.12
N ALA A 59 -11.32 -3.02 2.50
CA ALA A 59 -11.89 -2.55 1.24
C ALA A 59 -11.61 -3.53 0.09
N ALA A 60 -10.40 -4.11 0.01
CA ALA A 60 -10.00 -5.02 -1.06
C ALA A 60 -10.90 -6.26 -1.19
N ALA A 61 -11.52 -6.68 -0.08
CA ALA A 61 -12.45 -7.80 0.02
C ALA A 61 -13.92 -7.43 -0.25
N GLN A 62 -14.26 -6.16 -0.46
CA GLN A 62 -15.66 -5.76 -0.67
C GLN A 62 -16.22 -6.27 -1.99
N ALA A 63 -17.48 -6.70 -2.00
CA ALA A 63 -18.17 -7.12 -3.23
C ALA A 63 -18.61 -5.93 -4.09
N ASN A 64 -19.02 -4.82 -3.46
CA ASN A 64 -19.37 -3.58 -4.15
C ASN A 64 -18.12 -2.98 -4.80
N ASP A 65 -18.15 -2.87 -6.13
CA ASP A 65 -17.06 -2.37 -6.96
C ASP A 65 -16.72 -0.90 -6.72
N ILE A 66 -17.73 -0.05 -6.65
CA ILE A 66 -17.57 1.38 -6.36
C ILE A 66 -16.98 1.57 -4.96
N GLY A 67 -17.57 0.92 -3.95
CA GLY A 67 -17.11 0.99 -2.57
C GLY A 67 -15.69 0.45 -2.39
N ARG A 68 -15.38 -0.68 -3.03
CA ARG A 68 -14.04 -1.28 -3.05
C ARG A 68 -13.03 -0.33 -3.67
N SER A 69 -13.29 0.16 -4.88
CA SER A 69 -12.36 1.04 -5.61
C SER A 69 -12.08 2.33 -4.84
N GLN A 70 -13.12 2.97 -4.30
CA GLN A 70 -12.97 4.17 -3.48
C GLN A 70 -12.22 3.89 -2.17
N GLY A 71 -12.57 2.82 -1.46
CA GLY A 71 -11.96 2.43 -0.20
C GLY A 71 -10.47 2.09 -0.35
N VAL A 72 -10.12 1.25 -1.34
CA VAL A 72 -8.74 0.89 -1.65
C VAL A 72 -7.93 2.12 -2.06
N THR A 73 -8.50 3.02 -2.87
CA THR A 73 -7.83 4.26 -3.29
C THR A 73 -7.56 5.19 -2.11
N ALA A 74 -8.55 5.42 -1.24
CA ALA A 74 -8.40 6.26 -0.06
C ALA A 74 -7.34 5.70 0.91
N ALA A 75 -7.38 4.39 1.16
CA ALA A 75 -6.41 3.70 1.99
C ALA A 75 -4.99 3.77 1.40
N PHE A 76 -4.84 3.53 0.09
CA PHE A 76 -3.56 3.63 -0.61
C PHE A 76 -2.94 5.03 -0.48
N ASN A 77 -3.74 6.08 -0.68
CA ASN A 77 -3.29 7.46 -0.52
C ASN A 77 -2.83 7.75 0.92
N GLY A 78 -3.54 7.20 1.92
CA GLY A 78 -3.15 7.26 3.32
C GLY A 78 -1.78 6.59 3.58
N ILE A 79 -1.56 5.40 3.04
CA ILE A 79 -0.27 4.67 3.13
C ILE A 79 0.87 5.49 2.52
N VAL A 80 0.70 5.94 1.26
CA VAL A 80 1.73 6.70 0.54
C VAL A 80 2.07 8.00 1.27
N ARG A 81 1.05 8.73 1.76
CA ARG A 81 1.25 9.97 2.53
C ARG A 81 2.11 9.73 3.77
N GLN A 82 1.81 8.68 4.54
CA GLN A 82 2.58 8.34 5.74
C GLN A 82 4.04 7.98 5.41
N LEU A 83 4.27 7.18 4.37
CA LEU A 83 5.62 6.79 3.96
C LEU A 83 6.46 8.00 3.51
N ARG A 84 5.84 8.95 2.79
CA ARG A 84 6.48 10.22 2.39
C ARG A 84 6.83 11.08 3.59
N GLN A 85 5.88 11.27 4.51
CA GLN A 85 6.12 12.04 5.74
C GLN A 85 7.24 11.45 6.60
N ALA A 86 7.41 10.12 6.56
CA ALA A 86 8.50 9.44 7.25
C ALA A 86 9.83 9.44 6.48
N GLY A 87 9.90 10.01 5.27
CA GLY A 87 11.09 9.99 4.40
C GLY A 87 11.47 8.58 3.95
N ARG A 88 10.50 7.66 3.86
CA ARG A 88 10.72 6.24 3.56
C ARG A 88 10.38 5.86 2.11
N TYR A 89 9.68 6.74 1.41
CA TYR A 89 9.27 6.54 0.03
C TYR A 89 9.19 7.88 -0.68
N ASP A 90 10.07 8.09 -1.66
CA ASP A 90 9.92 9.13 -2.67
C ASP A 90 9.46 8.45 -3.95
N GLU A 91 8.53 9.07 -4.68
CA GLU A 91 7.97 8.52 -5.93
C GLU A 91 9.00 8.45 -7.08
N VAL A 92 10.28 8.70 -6.76
CA VAL A 92 11.44 8.50 -7.63
C VAL A 92 12.04 7.14 -7.31
N SER A 93 11.58 6.09 -7.99
CA SER A 93 12.41 4.91 -8.19
C SER A 93 12.30 4.46 -9.64
N PRO A 94 13.29 4.82 -10.49
CA PRO A 94 13.56 4.03 -11.67
C PRO A 94 14.11 2.71 -11.13
N LEU A 95 13.35 1.63 -11.31
CA LEU A 95 14.02 0.34 -11.44
C LEU A 95 14.99 0.41 -12.62
#